data_AF-A0A2G7FPX4-F1
#
_entry.id   AF-A0A2G7FPX4-F1
#
_cell.length_a   1.000
_cell.length_b   1.000
_cell.length_c   1.000
_cell.angle_alpha   90.00
_cell.angle_beta   90.00
_cell.angle_gamma   90.00
#
_symmetry.space_group_name_H-M   'P 1'
#
loop_
_entity.id
_entity.type
_entity.pdbx_description
1 polymer ?
#
loop_
_entity_poly.entity_id
_entity_poly.type
_entity_poly.pdbx_seq_one_letter_code
_entity_poly.pdbx_strand_id
1 'polypeptide(L)'
;MPVSSPLKAAAKTAAAKVRSKVSRSSHEKYAWLYAPPATKDDINPVVECWLKDQGNLDYVSGVTGGTFRDNPLENVVESFAIVWTKNSGTIERPFPGKYLLIVGLEYVDQNNGLPILEETTSLDHGEYVLVSGDKDLKLNDKGGGISLFIILDLV
;
A
#
# COMPACT_ATOMS: atom_id res chain seq x y z
N MET A 1 3.05 -17.32 -22.50
CA MET A 1 3.06 -16.10 -21.67
C MET A 1 2.71 -16.52 -20.26
N PRO A 2 3.48 -16.17 -19.22
CA PRO A 2 3.08 -16.50 -17.85
C PRO A 2 1.77 -15.75 -17.54
N VAL A 3 0.78 -16.47 -17.03
CA VAL A 3 -0.50 -15.90 -16.60
C VAL A 3 -0.19 -14.96 -15.43
N SER A 4 -0.41 -13.67 -15.62
CA SER A 4 -0.31 -12.68 -14.55
C SER A 4 -1.17 -13.13 -13.37
N SER A 5 -0.65 -13.11 -12.15
CA SER A 5 -1.48 -13.37 -10.96
C SER A 5 -2.65 -12.38 -10.92
N PRO A 6 -3.83 -12.78 -10.40
CA PRO A 6 -5.00 -11.90 -10.30
C PRO A 6 -4.69 -10.58 -9.61
N LEU A 7 -3.89 -10.61 -8.54
CA LEU A 7 -3.45 -9.42 -7.81
C LEU A 7 -2.60 -8.48 -8.69
N LYS A 8 -1.66 -9.02 -9.46
CA LYS A 8 -0.83 -8.23 -10.39
C LYS A 8 -1.66 -7.57 -11.49
N ALA A 9 -2.69 -8.23 -11.99
CA ALA A 9 -3.61 -7.67 -12.98
C ALA A 9 -4.50 -6.57 -12.39
N ALA A 10 -5.03 -6.78 -11.18
CA ALA A 10 -5.80 -5.78 -10.45
C ALA A 10 -4.94 -4.53 -10.16
N ALA A 11 -3.70 -4.71 -9.69
CA ALA A 11 -2.77 -3.63 -9.39
C ALA A 11 -2.48 -2.77 -10.62
N LYS A 12 -2.15 -3.38 -11.77
CA LYS A 12 -1.95 -2.67 -13.05
C LYS A 12 -3.16 -1.83 -13.46
N THR A 13 -4.36 -2.40 -13.31
CA THR A 13 -5.61 -1.71 -13.68
C THR A 13 -5.88 -0.53 -12.75
N ALA A 14 -5.70 -0.74 -11.44
CA ALA A 14 -5.84 0.30 -10.44
C ALA A 14 -4.84 1.44 -10.68
N ALA A 15 -3.57 1.13 -10.98
CA ALA A 15 -2.54 2.13 -11.27
C ALA A 15 -2.94 3.06 -12.43
N ALA A 16 -3.43 2.50 -13.54
CA ALA A 16 -3.84 3.29 -14.69
C ALA A 16 -5.02 4.25 -14.36
N LYS A 17 -6.00 3.76 -13.59
CA LYS A 17 -7.17 4.56 -13.17
C LYS A 17 -6.82 5.62 -12.12
N VAL A 18 -5.96 5.28 -11.16
CA VAL A 18 -5.46 6.24 -10.17
C VAL A 18 -4.67 7.33 -10.88
N ARG A 19 -3.73 6.95 -11.75
CA ARG A 19 -2.86 7.88 -12.50
C ARG A 19 -3.68 8.90 -13.30
N SER A 20 -4.76 8.48 -13.96
CA SER A 20 -5.61 9.39 -14.74
C SER A 20 -6.35 10.44 -13.88
N LYS A 21 -6.43 10.23 -12.57
CA LYS A 21 -7.07 11.12 -11.59
C LYS A 21 -6.08 11.99 -10.82
N VAL A 22 -4.77 11.84 -11.07
CA VAL A 22 -3.73 12.66 -10.45
C VAL A 22 -3.62 13.99 -11.19
N SER A 23 -4.19 15.05 -10.62
CA SER A 23 -4.14 16.39 -11.19
C SER A 23 -3.01 17.28 -10.64
N ARG A 24 -2.38 16.87 -9.53
CA ARG A 24 -1.26 17.57 -8.88
C ARG A 24 -0.32 16.59 -8.20
N SER A 25 0.95 16.98 -8.10
CA SER A 25 2.04 16.12 -7.59
C SER A 25 2.12 16.05 -6.06
N SER A 26 1.40 16.91 -5.33
CA SER A 26 1.43 16.96 -3.86
C SER A 26 0.10 17.42 -3.27
N HIS A 27 -0.23 16.94 -2.07
CA HIS A 27 -1.42 17.30 -1.32
C HIS A 27 -1.12 18.48 -0.37
N GLU A 28 -1.99 19.50 -0.35
CA GLU A 28 -1.78 20.75 0.42
C GLU A 28 -1.76 20.55 1.94
N LYS A 29 -2.46 19.53 2.44
CA LYS A 29 -2.58 19.23 3.89
C LYS A 29 -1.71 18.07 4.36
N TYR A 30 -1.31 17.19 3.46
CA TYR A 30 -0.57 15.96 3.77
C TYR A 30 0.57 15.88 2.78
N ALA A 31 1.63 16.63 3.05
CA ALA A 31 2.72 16.87 2.08
C ALA A 31 3.32 15.58 1.51
N TRP A 32 3.14 14.45 2.20
CA TRP A 32 3.71 13.15 1.88
C TRP A 32 2.75 12.22 1.10
N LEU A 33 1.44 12.52 1.08
CA LEU A 33 0.39 11.60 0.63
C LEU A 33 -0.70 12.33 -0.17
N TYR A 34 -0.77 12.09 -1.48
CA TYR A 34 -1.96 12.42 -2.26
C TYR A 34 -2.84 11.19 -2.43
N ALA A 35 -3.95 11.17 -1.68
CA ALA A 35 -5.06 10.26 -1.92
C ALA A 35 -6.10 10.99 -2.78
N PRO A 36 -6.26 10.65 -4.07
CA PRO A 36 -7.28 11.28 -4.89
C PRO A 36 -8.65 10.86 -4.33
N PRO A 37 -9.57 11.80 -3.98
CA PRO A 37 -10.82 11.48 -3.29
C PRO A 37 -11.73 10.47 -4.02
N ALA A 38 -11.49 10.25 -5.31
CA ALA A 38 -12.28 9.39 -6.20
C ALA A 38 -11.53 8.13 -6.68
N THR A 39 -10.66 7.51 -5.86
CA THR A 39 -9.96 6.26 -6.24
C THR A 39 -10.39 5.02 -5.49
N LYS A 40 -11.30 5.13 -4.51
CA LYS A 40 -11.70 3.98 -3.68
C LYS A 40 -12.21 2.80 -4.52
N ASP A 41 -13.09 3.06 -5.46
CA ASP A 41 -13.62 2.03 -6.38
C ASP A 41 -12.55 1.45 -7.31
N ASP A 42 -11.47 2.19 -7.58
CA ASP A 42 -10.38 1.70 -8.44
C ASP A 42 -9.43 0.76 -7.70
N ILE A 43 -9.29 0.94 -6.37
CA ILE A 43 -8.39 0.14 -5.53
C ILE A 43 -9.09 -1.04 -4.85
N ASN A 44 -10.41 -1.00 -4.66
CA ASN A 44 -11.18 -2.08 -4.05
C ASN A 44 -10.88 -3.46 -4.66
N PRO A 45 -10.76 -3.62 -6.00
CA PRO A 45 -10.41 -4.91 -6.59
C PRO A 45 -9.04 -5.44 -6.14
N VAL A 46 -8.07 -4.56 -5.87
CA VAL A 46 -6.75 -4.96 -5.37
C VAL A 46 -6.85 -5.47 -3.94
N VAL A 47 -7.60 -4.76 -3.08
CA VAL A 47 -7.86 -5.15 -1.69
C VAL A 47 -8.57 -6.50 -1.64
N GLU A 48 -9.63 -6.68 -2.43
CA GLU A 48 -10.38 -7.93 -2.50
C GLU A 48 -9.52 -9.09 -3.03
N CYS A 49 -8.71 -8.86 -4.07
CA CYS A 49 -7.80 -9.88 -4.58
C CYS A 49 -6.76 -10.29 -3.53
N TRP A 50 -6.22 -9.32 -2.78
CA TRP A 50 -5.22 -9.60 -1.75
C TRP A 50 -5.81 -10.42 -0.60
N LEU A 51 -7.01 -10.06 -0.12
CA LEU A 51 -7.69 -10.74 1.00
C LEU A 51 -8.25 -12.12 0.63
N LYS A 52 -8.47 -12.42 -0.65
CA LYS A 52 -8.92 -13.75 -1.11
C LYS A 52 -7.80 -14.78 -1.16
N ASP A 53 -6.55 -14.36 -1.09
CA ASP A 53 -5.40 -15.24 -1.12
C ASP A 53 -5.03 -15.69 0.29
N GLN A 54 -5.32 -16.95 0.61
CA GLN A 54 -5.03 -17.53 1.91
C GLN A 54 -3.54 -17.47 2.27
N GLY A 55 -2.64 -17.59 1.29
CA GLY A 55 -1.21 -17.50 1.53
C GLY A 55 -0.77 -16.14 2.07
N ASN A 56 -1.45 -15.06 1.64
CA ASN A 56 -1.21 -13.71 2.18
C ASN A 56 -1.69 -13.59 3.63
N LEU A 57 -2.88 -14.13 3.92
CA LEU A 57 -3.45 -14.10 5.27
C LEU A 57 -2.60 -14.91 6.25
N ASP A 58 -2.15 -16.09 5.85
CA ASP A 58 -1.29 -16.97 6.64
C ASP A 58 0.07 -16.33 6.90
N TYR A 59 0.66 -15.69 5.88
CA TYR A 59 1.91 -14.94 6.02
C TYR A 59 1.78 -13.81 7.04
N VAL A 60 0.76 -12.95 6.90
CA VAL A 60 0.55 -11.83 7.84
C VAL A 60 0.28 -12.34 9.25
N SER A 61 -0.51 -13.40 9.40
CA SER A 61 -0.77 -13.98 10.72
C SER A 61 0.51 -14.55 11.34
N GLY A 62 1.35 -15.21 10.54
CA GLY A 62 2.64 -15.75 10.99
C GLY A 62 3.65 -14.68 11.41
N VAL A 63 3.71 -13.55 10.68
CA VAL A 63 4.65 -12.46 10.98
C VAL A 63 4.19 -11.62 12.18
N THR A 64 2.88 -11.38 12.30
CA THR A 64 2.34 -10.47 13.32
C THR A 64 1.95 -11.17 14.61
N GLY A 65 1.70 -12.49 14.56
CA GLY A 65 1.07 -13.25 15.64
C GLY A 65 -0.42 -12.95 15.82
N GLY A 66 -0.99 -12.01 15.06
CA GLY A 66 -2.41 -11.69 15.07
C GLY A 66 -3.22 -12.56 14.11
N THR A 67 -4.54 -12.44 14.19
CA THR A 67 -5.48 -13.23 13.41
C THR A 67 -6.47 -12.36 12.63
N PHE A 68 -6.89 -12.85 11.47
CA PHE A 68 -8.00 -12.26 10.73
C PHE A 68 -9.34 -12.71 11.33
N ARG A 69 -10.34 -11.82 11.25
CA ARG A 69 -11.73 -12.14 11.58
C ARG A 69 -12.29 -13.08 10.52
N ASP A 70 -13.44 -13.70 10.81
CA ASP A 70 -14.15 -14.61 9.88
C ASP A 70 -14.35 -13.99 8.48
N ASN A 71 -14.59 -12.68 8.44
CA ASN A 71 -14.55 -11.88 7.24
C ASN A 71 -13.31 -10.97 7.25
N PRO A 72 -12.24 -11.28 6.47
CA PRO A 72 -11.00 -10.53 6.46
C PRO A 72 -11.14 -9.04 6.09
N LEU A 73 -12.22 -8.67 5.37
CA LEU A 73 -12.51 -7.26 5.06
C LEU A 73 -12.75 -6.43 6.32
N GLU A 74 -13.23 -7.03 7.41
CA GLU A 74 -13.46 -6.35 8.68
C GLU A 74 -12.16 -5.97 9.39
N ASN A 75 -11.03 -6.58 9.00
CA ASN A 75 -9.71 -6.16 9.46
C ASN A 75 -9.19 -4.93 8.71
N VAL A 76 -9.77 -4.54 7.57
CA VAL A 76 -9.34 -3.35 6.81
C VAL A 76 -10.00 -2.11 7.42
N VAL A 77 -9.20 -1.33 8.17
CA VAL A 77 -9.64 -0.06 8.76
C VAL A 77 -9.84 1.00 7.68
N GLU A 78 -8.84 1.13 6.80
CA GLU A 78 -8.87 2.08 5.71
C GLU A 78 -7.96 1.60 4.58
N SER A 79 -8.29 2.01 3.36
CA SER A 79 -7.43 1.82 2.20
C SER A 79 -7.48 3.02 1.28
N PHE A 80 -6.33 3.43 0.76
CA PHE A 80 -6.22 4.54 -0.17
C PHE A 80 -5.01 4.40 -1.08
N ALA A 81 -5.16 4.82 -2.33
CA ALA A 81 -4.05 4.95 -3.26
C ALA A 81 -3.20 6.17 -2.85
N ILE A 82 -1.88 6.02 -2.91
CA ILE A 82 -0.93 7.07 -2.63
C ILE A 82 -0.08 7.31 -3.86
N VAL A 83 0.01 8.59 -4.24
CA VAL A 83 1.06 9.06 -5.13
C VAL A 83 2.19 9.61 -4.28
N TRP A 84 3.37 9.02 -4.44
CA TRP A 84 4.55 9.43 -3.69
C TRP A 84 5.05 10.78 -4.15
N THR A 85 5.32 11.66 -3.20
CA THR A 85 5.83 13.00 -3.47
C THR A 85 7.36 13.04 -3.32
N LYS A 86 8.00 14.13 -3.73
CA LYS A 86 9.45 14.33 -3.55
C LYS A 86 9.83 14.82 -2.14
N ASN A 87 8.88 14.81 -1.20
CA ASN A 87 9.11 15.28 0.15
C ASN A 87 9.65 14.15 1.01
N SER A 88 10.87 14.32 1.53
CA SER A 88 11.45 13.43 2.52
C SER A 88 10.93 13.76 3.92
N GLY A 89 11.17 12.84 4.85
CA GLY A 89 10.82 13.03 6.25
C GLY A 89 10.67 11.71 7.00
N THR A 90 10.17 11.79 8.22
CA THR A 90 9.84 10.63 9.03
C THR A 90 8.40 10.80 9.50
N ILE A 91 7.58 9.78 9.25
CA ILE A 91 6.25 9.68 9.84
C ILE A 91 6.41 8.86 11.10
N GLU A 92 6.33 9.52 12.25
CA GLU A 92 6.42 8.86 13.55
C GLU A 92 5.16 8.03 13.79
N ARG A 93 5.34 6.73 14.03
CA ARG A 93 4.26 5.77 14.38
C ARG A 93 2.94 6.03 13.64
N PRO A 94 2.89 5.86 12.31
CA PRO A 94 1.75 6.31 11.50
C PRO A 94 0.42 5.67 11.91
N PHE A 95 0.45 4.43 12.42
CA PHE A 95 -0.75 3.67 12.77
C PHE A 95 -0.52 2.83 14.05
N PRO A 96 -0.48 3.45 15.24
CA PRO A 96 -0.15 2.75 16.48
C PRO A 96 -1.08 1.56 16.75
N GLY A 97 -0.52 0.43 17.15
CA GLY A 97 -1.22 -0.84 17.40
C GLY A 97 -1.78 -1.54 16.16
N LYS A 98 -1.48 -1.05 14.96
CA LYS A 98 -1.98 -1.57 13.68
C LYS A 98 -0.84 -1.90 12.73
N TYR A 99 -1.18 -2.52 11.61
CA TYR A 99 -0.23 -2.81 10.54
C TYR A 99 -0.58 -2.05 9.28
N LEU A 100 0.43 -1.57 8.58
CA LEU A 100 0.34 -0.98 7.26
C LEU A 100 0.84 -1.99 6.24
N LEU A 101 -0.05 -2.41 5.34
CA LEU A 101 0.34 -3.09 4.13
C LEU A 101 0.56 -2.06 3.02
N ILE A 102 1.76 -2.05 2.44
CA ILE A 102 2.08 -1.24 1.26
C ILE A 102 2.12 -2.16 0.06
N VAL A 103 1.21 -1.98 -0.89
CA VAL A 103 1.14 -2.74 -2.15
C VAL A 103 1.64 -1.87 -3.29
N GLY A 104 2.56 -2.36 -4.11
CA GLY A 104 2.98 -1.72 -5.35
C GLY A 104 1.84 -1.74 -6.36
N LEU A 105 1.27 -0.58 -6.71
CA LEU A 105 0.33 -0.50 -7.84
C LEU A 105 1.08 -0.42 -9.16
N GLU A 106 2.25 0.24 -9.15
CA GLU A 106 3.27 0.18 -10.19
C GLU A 106 4.61 -0.29 -9.61
N TYR A 107 5.64 -0.41 -10.45
CA TYR A 107 6.99 -0.63 -9.96
C TYR A 107 7.40 0.57 -9.08
N VAL A 108 7.62 0.32 -7.80
CA VAL A 108 8.10 1.31 -6.86
C VAL A 108 9.39 0.87 -6.18
N ASP A 109 10.34 1.77 -6.05
CA ASP A 109 11.60 1.62 -5.34
C ASP A 109 11.91 2.90 -4.53
N GLN A 110 13.05 2.94 -3.88
CA GLN A 110 13.49 4.13 -3.13
C GLN A 110 13.61 5.39 -4.00
N ASN A 111 13.74 5.25 -5.32
CA ASN A 111 13.92 6.37 -6.25
C ASN A 111 12.61 6.90 -6.83
N ASN A 112 11.49 6.25 -6.60
CA ASN A 112 10.21 6.74 -7.09
C ASN A 112 9.08 6.62 -6.06
N GLY A 113 9.35 6.22 -4.82
CA GLY A 113 8.41 6.48 -3.74
C GLY A 113 8.33 5.45 -2.62
N LEU A 114 8.95 4.28 -2.77
CA LEU A 114 8.98 3.32 -1.68
C LEU A 114 9.75 3.92 -0.49
N PRO A 115 9.20 3.86 0.74
CA PRO A 115 9.92 4.25 1.94
C PRO A 115 11.22 3.47 2.10
N ILE A 116 12.11 3.96 2.94
CA ILE A 116 13.33 3.23 3.31
C ILE A 116 12.90 2.07 4.22
N LEU A 117 12.91 0.86 3.66
CA LEU A 117 12.53 -0.38 4.32
C LEU A 117 13.75 -1.30 4.41
N GLU A 118 13.87 -2.04 5.51
CA GLU A 118 15.00 -2.96 5.73
C GLU A 118 14.85 -4.25 4.92
N GLU A 119 13.61 -4.70 4.70
CA GLU A 119 13.30 -6.02 4.15
C GLU A 119 13.14 -6.03 2.62
N THR A 120 12.89 -4.87 2.00
CA THR A 120 12.71 -4.78 0.55
C THR A 120 13.18 -3.44 0.00
N THR A 121 13.75 -3.49 -1.21
CA THR A 121 14.24 -2.31 -1.94
C THR A 121 13.30 -1.87 -3.05
N SER A 122 12.36 -2.73 -3.46
CA SER A 122 11.39 -2.44 -4.51
C SER A 122 10.15 -3.32 -4.40
N LEU A 123 9.02 -2.86 -4.90
CA LEU A 123 7.81 -3.63 -5.11
C LEU A 123 7.40 -3.53 -6.57
N ASP A 124 7.23 -4.68 -7.20
CA ASP A 124 6.56 -4.79 -8.49
C ASP A 124 5.03 -4.74 -8.34
N HIS A 125 4.32 -4.76 -9.46
CA HIS A 125 2.85 -4.70 -9.45
C HIS A 125 2.23 -5.87 -8.66
N GLY A 126 1.48 -5.52 -7.60
CA GLY A 126 0.82 -6.46 -6.71
C GLY A 126 1.74 -7.08 -5.66
N GLU A 127 3.05 -6.82 -5.71
CA GLU A 127 3.94 -7.15 -4.59
C GLU A 127 3.65 -6.21 -3.42
N TYR A 128 3.93 -6.69 -2.22
CA TYR A 128 3.63 -5.96 -1.00
C TYR A 128 4.69 -6.15 0.07
N VAL A 129 4.65 -5.25 1.03
CA VAL A 129 5.43 -5.33 2.26
C VAL A 129 4.52 -4.96 3.44
N LEU A 130 4.74 -5.63 4.56
CA LEU A 130 4.04 -5.38 5.80
C LEU A 130 4.93 -4.54 6.71
N VAL A 131 4.38 -3.45 7.22
CA VAL A 131 5.07 -2.53 8.13
C VAL A 131 4.25 -2.40 9.41
N SER A 132 4.89 -2.53 10.57
CA SER A 132 4.23 -2.22 11.84
C SER A 132 3.98 -0.71 11.92
N GLY A 133 2.75 -0.31 12.23
CA GLY A 133 2.40 1.10 12.40
C GLY A 133 2.92 1.71 13.71
N ASP A 134 3.55 0.90 14.59
CA ASP A 134 4.28 1.34 15.78
C ASP A 134 5.73 1.74 15.50
N LYS A 135 6.20 1.50 14.26
CA LYS A 135 7.53 1.90 13.79
C LYS A 135 7.45 3.15 12.95
N ASP A 136 8.50 3.97 13.03
CA ASP A 136 8.62 5.16 12.20
C ASP A 136 8.81 4.80 10.73
N LEU A 137 8.13 5.51 9.84
CA LEU A 137 8.25 5.33 8.39
C LEU A 137 9.12 6.44 7.80
N LYS A 138 10.30 6.08 7.32
CA LYS A 138 11.25 7.02 6.71
C LYS A 138 11.00 7.17 5.22
N LEU A 139 10.74 8.40 4.79
CA LEU A 139 10.44 8.74 3.40
C LEU A 139 11.67 9.29 2.70
N ASN A 140 11.84 8.92 1.43
CA ASN A 140 12.90 9.45 0.59
C ASN A 140 12.51 10.76 -0.10
N ASP A 141 13.48 11.48 -0.65
CA ASP A 141 13.29 12.75 -1.38
C ASP A 141 12.89 12.54 -2.86
N LYS A 142 12.55 11.30 -3.24
CA LYS A 142 12.12 10.91 -4.58
C LYS A 142 10.67 10.43 -4.58
N GLY A 143 10.02 10.49 -5.74
CA GLY A 143 8.59 10.21 -5.84
C GLY A 143 8.11 10.07 -7.28
N GLY A 144 6.79 10.00 -7.45
CA GLY A 144 6.10 9.78 -8.72
C GLY A 144 5.45 8.40 -8.83
N GLY A 145 5.88 7.47 -7.99
CA GLY A 145 5.37 6.13 -7.76
C GLY A 145 3.92 6.13 -7.27
N ILE A 146 3.18 5.06 -7.57
CA ILE A 146 1.86 4.81 -7.02
C ILE A 146 1.87 3.51 -6.20
N SER A 147 1.46 3.63 -4.94
CA SER A 147 1.23 2.49 -4.05
C SER A 147 -0.19 2.51 -3.50
N LEU A 148 -0.63 1.38 -2.97
CA LEU A 148 -1.86 1.24 -2.21
C LEU A 148 -1.50 0.99 -0.75
N PHE A 149 -2.05 1.81 0.15
CA PHE A 149 -1.98 1.58 1.58
C PHE A 149 -3.24 0.84 2.01
N ILE A 150 -3.06 -0.22 2.80
CA ILE A 150 -4.14 -0.94 3.48
C ILE A 150 -3.78 -1.00 4.96
N ILE A 151 -4.60 -0.39 5.81
CA ILE A 151 -4.40 -0.40 7.26
C ILE A 151 -5.16 -1.58 7.84
N LEU A 152 -4.46 -2.48 8.51
CA LEU A 152 -4.98 -3.70 9.09
C LEU A 152 -5.04 -3.59 10.62
N ASP A 153 -6.20 -3.95 11.18
CA ASP A 153 -6.46 -4.14 12.61
C ASP A 153 -6.68 -5.63 12.86
N LEU A 154 -5.64 -6.30 13.33
CA LEU A 154 -5.63 -7.76 13.58
C LEU A 154 -6.04 -8.06 15.03
N VAL A 155 -6.61 -9.25 15.24
CA VAL A 155 -7.10 -9.72 16.55
C VAL A 155 -6.07 -10.57 17.26
#